data_AF-A0A534ZRG7-F1
#
_entry.id   AF-A0A534ZRG7-F1
#
_cell.length_a   1.000
_cell.length_b   1.000
_cell.length_c   1.000
_cell.angle_alpha   90.00
_cell.angle_beta   90.00
_cell.angle_gamma   90.00
#
_symmetry.space_group_name_H-M   'P 1'
#
loop_
_entity.id
_entity.type
_entity.pdbx_description
1 polymer ?
#
loop_
_entity_poly.entity_id
_entity_poly.type
_entity_poly.pdbx_seq_one_letter_code
_entity_poly.pdbx_strand_id
1 'polypeptide(L)' 'MYLDYTPEQQALRRELRAYFGQLVTPAYQAELAESEGGGPLYMAAVHRLGADGWLGIGWPT' A
#
# COMPACT_ATOMS: atom_id res chain seq x y z
N MET A 1 -27.02 -2.50 13.86
CA MET A 1 -25.86 -1.91 13.18
C MET A 1 -24.91 -3.04 12.86
N TYR A 2 -24.67 -3.33 11.58
CA TYR A 2 -23.62 -4.27 11.17
C TYR A 2 -22.32 -3.48 11.05
N LEU A 3 -21.34 -3.82 11.90
CA LEU A 3 -20.03 -3.17 11.97
C LEU A 3 -18.93 -3.94 11.23
N ASP A 4 -19.28 -5.09 10.62
CA ASP A 4 -18.30 -5.94 9.95
C ASP A 4 -18.19 -5.58 8.46
N TYR A 5 -17.04 -5.91 7.89
CA TYR A 5 -16.79 -5.81 6.46
C TYR A 5 -17.58 -6.85 5.68
N THR A 6 -18.02 -6.48 4.48
CA THR A 6 -18.57 -7.46 3.53
C THR A 6 -17.49 -8.48 3.14
N PRO A 7 -17.86 -9.68 2.65
CA PRO A 7 -16.90 -10.67 2.19
C PRO A 7 -15.88 -10.12 1.16
N GLU A 8 -16.33 -9.23 0.28
CA GLU A 8 -15.51 -8.57 -0.74
C GLU A 8 -14.51 -7.60 -0.09
N GLN A 9 -14.95 -6.81 0.89
CA GLN A 9 -14.07 -5.92 1.64
C GLN A 9 -13.02 -6.70 2.45
N GLN A 10 -13.39 -7.86 3.01
CA GLN A 10 -12.43 -8.74 3.68
C GLN A 10 -11.42 -9.34 2.70
N ALA A 11 -11.85 -9.69 1.49
CA ALA A 11 -10.96 -10.17 0.43
C ALA A 11 -9.96 -9.09 0.01
N LEU A 12 -10.44 -7.88 -0.27
CA LEU A 12 -9.61 -6.74 -0.61
C LEU A 12 -8.59 -6.43 0.50
N ARG A 13 -9.01 -6.49 1.77
CA ARG A 13 -8.10 -6.31 2.91
C ARG A 13 -6.97 -7.36 2.93
N ARG A 14 -7.26 -8.62 2.62
CA ARG A 14 -6.24 -9.69 2.55
C ARG A 14 -5.26 -9.44 1.40
N GLU A 15 -5.79 -9.06 0.24
CA GLU A 15 -4.99 -8.72 -0.94
C GLU A 15 -4.04 -7.55 -0.67
N LEU A 16 -4.57 -6.44 -0.14
CA LEU A 16 -3.77 -5.27 0.23
C LEU A 16 -2.68 -5.62 1.24
N ARG A 17 -3.00 -6.43 2.27
CA ARG A 17 -2.01 -6.85 3.26
C ARG A 17 -0.89 -7.69 2.64
N ALA A 18 -1.23 -8.61 1.74
CA ALA A 18 -0.23 -9.42 1.04
C ALA A 18 0.64 -8.55 0.12
N TYR A 19 0.01 -7.63 -0.62
CA TYR A 19 0.68 -6.69 -1.52
C TYR A 19 1.66 -5.77 -0.76
N PHE A 20 1.18 -5.06 0.27
CA PHE A 20 2.04 -4.18 1.07
C PHE A 20 3.11 -4.95 1.84
N GLY A 21 2.86 -6.21 2.22
CA GLY A 21 3.87 -7.08 2.83
C GLY A 21 5.08 -7.33 1.94
N GLN A 22 4.94 -7.24 0.62
CA GLN A 22 6.06 -7.34 -0.33
C GLN A 22 6.76 -5.99 -0.54
N LEU A 23 6.01 -4.88 -0.41
CA LEU A 23 6.51 -3.52 -0.63
C LEU A 23 7.31 -2.98 0.58
N VAL A 24 6.82 -3.26 1.79
CA VAL A 24 7.39 -2.74 3.06
C VAL A 24 8.50 -3.67 3.56
N THR A 25 9.66 -3.57 2.93
CA THR A 25 10.87 -4.30 3.35
C THR A 25 11.53 -3.66 4.57
N PRO A 26 12.40 -4.37 5.32
CA PRO A 26 13.16 -3.77 6.42
C PRO A 26 14.02 -2.57 5.99
N ALA A 27 14.58 -2.60 4.77
CA ALA A 27 15.35 -1.48 4.22
C ALA A 27 14.47 -0.26 3.94
N TYR A 28 13.27 -0.49 3.40
CA TYR A 28 12.27 0.56 3.21
C TYR A 28 11.86 1.19 4.55
N GLN A 29 11.62 0.38 5.59
CA GLN A 29 11.30 0.88 6.93
C GLN A 29 12.44 1.69 7.55
N ALA A 30 13.69 1.27 7.36
CA ALA A 30 14.86 2.00 7.82
C ALA A 30 14.98 3.36 7.10
N GLU A 31 14.77 3.40 5.79
CA GLU A 31 14.78 4.65 5.02
C GLU A 31 13.68 5.63 5.49
N LEU A 32 12.49 5.11 5.80
CA LEU A 32 11.40 5.93 6.33
C LEU A 32 11.63 6.43 7.76
N ALA A 33 12.47 5.76 8.55
CA ALA A 33 12.81 6.23 9.90
C ALA A 33 13.75 7.45 9.86
N GLU A 34 14.52 7.58 8.77
CA GLU A 34 15.54 8.61 8.57
C GLU A 34 15.05 9.76 7.67
N SER A 35 13.91 9.60 6.99
CA SER A 35 13.37 10.58 6.04
C SER A 35 11.88 10.83 6.26
N GLU A 36 11.41 12.05 6.00
CA GLU A 36 9.96 12.39 6.06
C GLU A 36 9.18 11.90 4.82
N GLY A 37 9.69 10.86 4.14
CA GLY A 37 9.29 10.47 2.79
C GLY A 37 10.07 11.25 1.74
N GLY A 38 10.46 10.58 0.66
CA GLY A 38 11.31 11.17 -0.39
C GLY A 38 12.59 10.40 -0.72
N GLY A 39 12.91 9.36 0.05
CA GLY A 39 14.03 8.46 -0.25
C GLY A 39 13.81 7.61 -1.51
N PRO A 40 14.89 7.02 -2.06
CA PRO A 40 14.81 6.23 -3.29
C PRO A 40 13.91 5.00 -3.17
N LEU A 41 13.88 4.30 -2.03
CA LEU A 41 12.98 3.16 -1.83
C LEU A 41 11.52 3.61 -1.68
N TYR A 42 11.28 4.75 -1.02
CA TYR A 42 9.97 5.40 -0.98
C TYR A 42 9.46 5.72 -2.39
N MET A 43 10.27 6.38 -3.21
CA MET A 43 9.86 6.74 -4.57
C MET A 43 9.64 5.50 -5.45
N ALA A 44 10.50 4.48 -5.34
CA ALA A 44 10.30 3.21 -6.03
C ALA A 44 8.96 2.54 -5.64
N ALA A 45 8.60 2.56 -4.35
CA ALA A 45 7.34 2.04 -3.86
C ALA A 45 6.13 2.81 -4.41
N VAL A 46 6.19 4.15 -4.45
CA VAL A 46 5.14 5.01 -5.03
C VAL A 46 4.97 4.74 -6.53
N HIS A 47 6.08 4.62 -7.27
CA HIS A 47 6.03 4.26 -8.70
C HIS A 47 5.38 2.89 -8.91
N ARG A 48 5.71 1.91 -8.08
CA ARG A 48 5.10 0.57 -8.14
C ARG A 48 3.61 0.61 -7.86
N LEU A 49 3.18 1.34 -6.81
CA LEU A 49 1.77 1.56 -6.48
C LEU A 49 0.99 2.19 -7.64
N GLY A 50 1.61 3.15 -8.34
CA GLY A 50 1.01 3.78 -9.51
C GLY A 50 0.88 2.83 -10.69
N ALA A 51 1.95 2.09 -11.01
CA ALA A 51 1.95 1.11 -12.10
C ALA A 51 0.93 -0.03 -11.88
N ASP A 52 0.75 -0.45 -10.64
CA ASP A 52 -0.19 -1.50 -10.25
C ASP A 52 -1.63 -0.97 -10.03
N GLY A 53 -1.87 0.33 -10.25
CA GLY A 53 -3.22 0.93 -10.22
C GLY A 53 -3.77 1.25 -8.82
N TRP A 54 -2.96 1.10 -7.76
CA TRP A 54 -3.41 1.28 -6.38
C TRP A 54 -3.58 2.74 -5.96
N LEU A 55 -2.89 3.70 -6.57
CA LEU A 55 -2.97 5.12 -6.18
C LEU A 55 -4.34 5.75 -6.43
N GLY A 56 -5.12 5.22 -7.38
CA GLY A 56 -6.42 5.77 -7.79
C GLY A 56 -7.63 4.91 -7.42
N ILE A 57 -7.45 3.81 -6.68
CA ILE A 57 -8.49 2.79 -6.47
C ILE A 57 -9.80 3.32 -5.84
N GLY A 58 -9.73 4.41 -5.08
CA GLY A 58 -10.89 5.04 -4.44
C GLY A 58 -11.57 6.15 -5.25
N TRP A 59 -11.07 6.49 -6.44
CA TRP A 59 -11.56 7.63 -7.22
C TRP A 59 -12.56 7.16 -8.28
N PRO A 60 -13.65 7.91 -8.51
CA PRO A 60 -14.52 7.66 -9.65
C PRO A 60 -13.74 7.84 -10.97
N THR A 61 -13.95 6.93 -11.91
CA THR A 61 -13.46 7.01 -13.29
C THR A 61 -14.51 7.59 -14.22
#